data_AF-A0A9D0DI76-F1
#
_entry.id   AF-A0A9D0DI76-F1
#
_cell.length_a   1.000
_cell.length_b   1.000
_cell.length_c   1.000
_cell.angle_alpha   90.00
_cell.angle_beta   90.00
_cell.angle_gamma   90.00
#
_symmetry.space_group_name_H-M   'P 1'
#
loop_
_entity.id
_entity.type
_entity.pdbx_description
1 polymer ?
#
loop_
_entity_poly.entity_id
_entity_poly.type
_entity_poly.pdbx_seq_one_letter_code
_entity_poly.pdbx_strand_id
1 'polypeptide(L)'
;MLQEPSKRQKNDHCPLQGRQIQARQKTDGIRRLKKRSEKRIMNPAFVIPLLFAAIVAGAWMIGTYNKFIKYRNRIEESLNSIDVTLKRRANLIPNLVRIIKGYSDHEGKIFQEKTRQLGMLSDPERVEEEQKIARNIGGLIAVAEAYPDLKASSNYLELQNSLNKIEQDIQQARNRYNGYIARFNTLVD
;
A
#
# COMPACT_ATOMS: atom_id res chain seq x y z
N MET A 1 46.90 43.38 102.15
CA MET A 1 45.68 44.09 102.63
C MET A 1 45.26 45.02 101.50
N LEU A 2 44.08 44.98 100.87
CA LEU A 2 42.76 44.36 101.07
C LEU A 2 42.15 44.29 99.63
N GLN A 3 41.73 43.13 99.14
CA GLN A 3 40.34 42.63 99.06
C GLN A 3 39.41 43.36 98.06
N GLU A 4 38.87 42.60 97.11
CA GLU A 4 37.94 42.96 96.01
C GLU A 4 36.57 43.54 96.48
N PRO A 5 35.68 43.97 95.55
CA PRO A 5 34.68 43.00 95.11
C PRO A 5 34.26 43.04 93.62
N SER A 6 34.17 41.83 93.05
CA SER A 6 33.21 41.32 92.08
C SER A 6 32.00 42.21 91.72
N LYS A 7 31.82 42.47 90.42
CA LYS A 7 30.51 42.81 89.84
C LYS A 7 30.18 41.87 88.68
N ARG A 8 29.23 40.98 89.01
CA ARG A 8 28.29 40.21 88.18
C ARG A 8 28.31 40.52 86.68
N GLN A 9 28.72 39.53 85.90
CA GLN A 9 28.29 39.36 84.52
C GLN A 9 26.76 39.24 84.47
N LYS A 10 26.09 40.21 83.82
CA LYS A 10 24.71 40.09 83.42
C LYS A 10 24.71 39.63 81.96
N ASN A 11 24.56 38.33 81.76
CA ASN A 11 24.36 37.74 80.44
C ASN A 11 22.97 38.12 79.93
N ASP A 12 22.84 39.32 79.38
CA ASP A 12 21.68 39.72 78.59
C ASP A 12 21.79 39.07 77.21
N HIS A 13 21.59 37.75 77.14
CA HIS A 13 21.45 37.03 75.89
C HIS A 13 20.17 37.52 75.19
N CYS A 14 20.36 38.36 74.17
CA CYS A 14 19.30 38.86 73.32
C CYS A 14 18.55 37.67 72.64
N PRO A 15 17.24 37.48 72.86
CA PRO A 15 16.49 36.35 72.29
C PRO A 15 16.22 36.51 70.78
N LEU A 16 16.64 37.64 70.18
CA LEU A 16 16.41 37.94 68.77
C LEU A 16 17.36 37.20 67.83
N GLN A 17 18.50 36.70 68.33
CA GLN A 17 19.49 36.02 67.50
C GLN A 17 19.03 34.61 67.07
N GLY A 18 18.26 33.92 67.90
CA GLY A 18 17.72 32.58 67.60
C GLY A 18 16.64 32.58 66.50
N ARG A 19 15.78 33.60 66.45
CA ARG A 19 14.72 33.70 65.41
C ARG A 19 15.30 33.98 64.01
N GLN A 20 16.35 34.79 63.92
CA GLN A 20 17.02 35.11 62.65
C GLN A 20 17.71 33.87 62.05
N ILE A 21 18.29 33.02 62.90
CA ILE A 21 18.96 31.78 62.46
C ILE A 21 17.92 30.76 61.97
N GLN A 22 16.79 30.59 62.66
CA GLN A 22 15.71 29.68 62.22
C GLN A 22 15.04 30.15 60.92
N ALA A 23 14.85 31.45 60.73
CA ALA A 23 14.30 32.00 59.48
C ALA A 23 15.27 31.81 58.28
N ARG A 24 16.58 31.98 58.50
CA ARG A 24 17.60 31.66 57.48
C ARG A 24 17.67 30.16 57.18
N GLN A 25 17.65 29.29 58.19
CA GLN A 25 17.68 27.84 57.98
C GLN A 25 16.45 27.33 57.20
N LYS A 26 15.26 27.90 57.47
CA LYS A 26 14.03 27.55 56.75
C LYS A 26 14.05 28.00 55.30
N THR A 27 14.54 29.22 55.04
CA THR A 27 14.67 29.74 53.67
C THR A 27 15.73 29.00 52.86
N ASP A 28 16.84 28.58 53.48
CA ASP A 28 17.87 27.75 52.85
C ASP A 28 17.38 26.34 52.52
N GLY A 29 16.59 25.73 53.41
CA GLY A 29 15.96 24.43 53.16
C GLY A 29 15.03 24.46 51.93
N ILE A 30 14.16 25.47 51.84
CA ILE A 30 13.25 25.64 50.70
C ILE A 30 14.04 25.91 49.40
N ARG A 31 15.13 26.69 49.48
CA ARG A 31 16.02 26.97 48.34
C ARG A 31 16.70 25.69 47.81
N ARG A 32 17.11 24.78 48.70
CA ARG A 32 17.72 23.49 48.34
C ARG A 32 16.72 22.53 47.69
N LEU A 33 15.47 22.51 48.14
CA LEU A 33 14.43 21.67 47.56
C LEU A 33 14.03 22.15 46.15
N LYS A 34 13.96 23.47 45.91
CA LYS A 34 13.67 24.02 44.58
C LYS A 34 14.74 23.65 43.55
N LYS A 35 16.03 23.74 43.92
CA LYS A 35 17.17 23.43 43.03
C LYS A 35 17.29 21.94 42.64
N ARG A 36 16.64 21.04 43.39
CA ARG A 36 16.63 19.58 43.11
C ARG A 36 15.52 19.18 42.13
N SER A 37 14.43 19.95 42.04
CA SER A 37 13.32 19.74 41.10
C SER A 37 13.66 20.16 39.67
N GLU A 38 14.40 21.25 39.52
CA GLU A 38 14.71 21.87 38.22
C GLU A 38 15.80 21.11 37.43
N LYS A 39 16.68 20.35 38.13
CA LYS A 39 17.71 19.50 37.50
C LYS A 39 17.19 18.15 36.97
N ARG A 40 15.89 17.87 37.07
CA ARG A 40 15.24 16.73 36.39
C ARG A 40 14.68 17.08 35.02
N ILE A 41 14.98 18.26 34.49
CA ILE A 41 14.76 18.56 33.07
C ILE A 41 15.97 17.99 32.33
N MET A 42 15.76 16.78 31.79
CA MET A 42 16.55 16.08 30.76
C MET A 42 17.72 16.91 30.21
N ASN A 43 18.97 16.44 30.42
CA ASN A 43 20.14 17.13 29.88
C ASN A 43 19.93 17.38 28.37
N PRO A 44 20.19 18.59 27.84
CA PRO A 44 19.98 18.90 26.43
C PRO A 44 20.76 17.96 25.50
N ALA A 45 21.86 17.38 25.99
CA ALA A 45 22.62 16.33 25.35
C ALA A 45 21.83 15.03 25.06
N PHE A 46 20.77 14.72 25.82
CA PHE A 46 19.89 13.57 25.58
C PHE A 46 18.62 13.93 24.79
N VAL A 47 18.17 15.19 24.85
CA VAL A 47 16.98 15.65 24.11
C VAL A 47 17.23 15.68 22.61
N ILE A 48 18.40 16.18 22.19
CA ILE A 48 18.79 16.28 20.78
C ILE A 48 18.85 14.91 20.08
N PRO A 49 19.54 13.87 20.61
CA PRO A 49 19.55 12.55 19.99
C PRO A 49 18.19 11.86 20.03
N LEU A 50 17.37 12.10 21.07
CA LEU A 50 16.00 11.58 21.13
C LEU A 50 15.11 12.18 20.04
N LEU A 51 15.20 13.49 19.83
CA LEU A 51 14.47 14.18 18.77
C LEU A 51 14.94 13.69 17.38
N PHE A 52 16.25 13.53 17.19
CA PHE A 52 16.80 12.97 15.96
C PHE A 52 16.30 11.54 15.69
N ALA A 53 16.32 10.68 16.71
CA ALA A 53 15.78 9.32 16.60
C ALA A 53 14.29 9.30 16.24
N ALA A 54 13.49 10.21 16.83
CA ALA A 54 12.08 10.36 16.50
C ALA A 54 11.86 10.80 15.04
N ILE A 55 12.67 11.73 14.53
CA ILE A 55 12.62 12.16 13.12
C ILE A 55 12.97 11.00 12.18
N VAL A 56 14.03 10.26 12.47
CA VAL A 56 14.45 9.10 11.67
C VAL A 56 13.37 8.02 11.67
N ALA A 57 12.79 7.71 12.84
CA ALA A 57 11.69 6.75 12.94
C ALA A 57 10.45 7.20 12.13
N GLY A 58 10.08 8.49 12.22
CA GLY A 58 8.99 9.06 11.44
C GLY A 58 9.23 8.99 9.93
N ALA A 59 10.43 9.37 9.48
CA ALA A 59 10.80 9.30 8.07
C ALA A 59 10.78 7.86 7.54
N TRP A 60 11.26 6.90 8.34
CA TRP A 60 11.21 5.48 8.00
C TRP A 60 9.76 4.96 7.86
N MET A 61 8.89 5.33 8.80
CA MET A 61 7.47 4.93 8.79
C MET A 61 6.70 5.49 7.58
N ILE A 62 6.94 6.76 7.24
CA ILE A 62 6.36 7.37 6.03
C ILE A 62 6.89 6.66 4.77
N GLY A 63 8.19 6.36 4.73
CA GLY A 63 8.83 5.69 3.61
C GLY A 63 8.27 4.29 3.34
N THR A 64 8.01 3.49 4.39
CA THR A 64 7.40 2.16 4.24
C THR A 64 5.94 2.26 3.82
N TYR A 65 5.14 3.11 4.47
CA TYR A 65 3.73 3.31 4.13
C TYR A 65 3.53 3.72 2.66
N ASN A 66 4.32 4.67 2.17
CA ASN A 66 4.27 5.11 0.77
C ASN A 66 4.57 3.98 -0.21
N LYS A 67 5.47 3.05 0.13
CA LYS A 67 5.75 1.88 -0.70
C LYS A 67 4.53 0.96 -0.79
N PHE A 68 3.87 0.67 0.34
CA PHE A 68 2.66 -0.17 0.34
C PHE A 68 1.54 0.42 -0.52
N ILE A 69 1.22 1.71 -0.35
CA ILE A 69 0.20 2.38 -1.15
C ILE A 69 0.56 2.34 -2.64
N LYS A 70 1.83 2.59 -2.98
CA LYS A 70 2.30 2.52 -4.37
C LYS A 70 2.08 1.15 -5.00
N TYR A 71 2.37 0.06 -4.27
CA TYR A 71 2.15 -1.29 -4.80
C TYR A 71 0.66 -1.66 -4.89
N ARG A 72 -0.17 -1.24 -3.93
CA ARG A 72 -1.64 -1.41 -4.04
C ARG A 72 -2.19 -0.75 -5.30
N ASN A 73 -1.81 0.51 -5.56
CA ASN A 73 -2.25 1.23 -6.74
C ASN A 73 -1.77 0.53 -8.05
N ARG A 74 -0.54 0.00 -8.06
CA ARG A 74 -0.01 -0.75 -9.22
C ARG A 74 -0.76 -2.06 -9.48
N ILE A 75 -1.16 -2.76 -8.42
CA ILE A 75 -1.96 -3.98 -8.51
C ILE A 75 -3.31 -3.64 -9.16
N GLU A 76 -3.99 -2.61 -8.65
CA GLU A 76 -5.28 -2.15 -9.18
C GLU A 76 -5.19 -1.68 -10.64
N GLU A 77 -4.16 -0.89 -10.98
CA GLU A 77 -3.88 -0.48 -12.36
C GLU A 77 -3.69 -1.69 -13.28
N SER A 78 -2.95 -2.71 -12.84
CA SER A 78 -2.73 -3.91 -13.63
C SER A 78 -4.01 -4.74 -13.80
N LEU A 79 -4.88 -4.82 -12.79
CA LEU A 79 -6.20 -5.45 -12.89
C LEU A 79 -7.08 -4.73 -13.92
N ASN A 80 -7.13 -3.39 -13.86
CA ASN A 80 -7.86 -2.59 -14.83
C ASN A 80 -7.33 -2.78 -16.26
N SER A 81 -6.00 -2.94 -16.42
CA SER A 81 -5.41 -3.24 -17.71
C SER A 81 -5.80 -4.63 -18.25
N ILE A 82 -5.93 -5.63 -17.38
CA ILE A 82 -6.45 -6.96 -17.77
C ILE A 82 -7.89 -6.81 -18.27
N ASP A 83 -8.74 -6.09 -17.54
CA ASP A 83 -10.16 -5.91 -17.87
C ASP A 83 -10.37 -5.24 -19.22
N VAL A 84 -9.61 -4.19 -19.51
CA VAL A 84 -9.66 -3.51 -20.81
C VAL A 84 -9.28 -4.47 -21.94
N THR A 85 -8.28 -5.32 -21.71
CA THR A 85 -7.81 -6.29 -22.71
C THR A 85 -8.84 -7.39 -22.95
N LEU A 86 -9.47 -7.90 -21.89
CA LEU A 86 -10.58 -8.85 -21.98
C LEU A 86 -11.78 -8.27 -22.73
N LYS A 87 -12.14 -7.01 -22.46
CA LYS A 87 -13.20 -6.29 -23.20
C LYS A 87 -12.87 -6.16 -24.68
N ARG A 88 -11.61 -5.81 -25.03
CA ARG A 88 -11.16 -5.77 -26.44
C ARG A 88 -11.33 -7.12 -27.13
N ARG A 89 -11.01 -8.24 -26.45
CA ARG A 89 -11.23 -9.59 -26.98
C ARG A 89 -12.71 -9.84 -27.26
N ALA A 90 -13.57 -9.53 -26.29
CA ALA A 90 -15.02 -9.72 -26.42
C ALA A 90 -15.61 -8.91 -27.60
N ASN A 91 -15.10 -7.69 -27.82
CA ASN A 91 -15.53 -6.82 -28.92
C ASN A 91 -15.19 -7.37 -30.32
N LEU A 92 -14.21 -8.27 -30.45
CA LEU A 92 -13.83 -8.89 -31.72
C LEU A 92 -14.71 -10.09 -32.10
N ILE A 93 -15.38 -10.72 -31.13
CA ILE A 93 -16.19 -11.93 -31.36
C ILE A 93 -17.34 -11.67 -32.35
N PRO A 94 -18.12 -10.57 -32.27
CA PRO A 94 -19.19 -10.30 -33.23
C PRO A 94 -18.68 -10.12 -34.66
N ASN A 95 -17.49 -9.56 -34.83
CA ASN A 95 -16.88 -9.43 -36.15
C ASN A 95 -16.48 -10.80 -36.72
N LEU A 96 -15.93 -11.66 -35.87
CA LEU A 96 -15.55 -13.03 -36.22
C LEU A 96 -16.75 -13.87 -36.67
N VAL A 97 -17.85 -13.81 -35.92
CA VAL A 97 -19.11 -14.49 -36.28
C VAL A 97 -19.64 -13.98 -37.62
N ARG A 98 -19.52 -12.68 -37.91
CA ARG A 98 -19.96 -12.10 -39.18
C ARG A 98 -19.16 -12.64 -40.36
N ILE A 99 -17.83 -12.75 -40.22
CA ILE A 99 -16.96 -13.29 -41.26
C ILE A 99 -17.33 -14.76 -41.51
N ILE A 100 -17.47 -15.59 -40.47
CA ILE A 100 -17.84 -17.01 -40.64
C ILE A 100 -19.21 -17.16 -41.29
N LYS A 101 -20.21 -16.37 -40.90
CA LYS A 101 -21.53 -16.39 -41.55
C LYS A 101 -21.46 -16.12 -43.06
N GLY A 102 -20.53 -15.28 -43.51
CA GLY A 102 -20.32 -15.03 -44.94
C GLY A 102 -19.86 -16.27 -45.72
N TYR A 103 -19.32 -17.29 -45.04
CA TYR A 103 -18.85 -18.54 -45.65
C TYR A 103 -19.70 -19.77 -45.25
N SER A 104 -20.32 -19.76 -44.07
CA SER A 104 -21.18 -20.84 -43.55
C SER A 104 -22.26 -20.29 -42.62
N ASP A 105 -23.50 -20.33 -43.09
CA ASP A 105 -24.67 -19.89 -42.33
C ASP A 105 -24.99 -20.79 -41.12
N HIS A 106 -24.75 -22.10 -41.25
CA HIS A 106 -25.06 -23.07 -40.18
C HIS A 106 -24.09 -22.89 -39.01
N GLU A 107 -22.78 -22.89 -39.28
CA GLU A 107 -21.75 -22.71 -38.26
C GLU A 107 -21.84 -21.32 -37.61
N GLY A 108 -22.07 -20.29 -38.42
CA GLY A 108 -22.23 -18.92 -37.92
C GLY A 108 -23.42 -18.74 -36.97
N LYS A 109 -24.51 -19.51 -37.14
CA LYS A 109 -25.66 -19.52 -36.20
C LYS A 109 -25.32 -20.24 -34.90
N ILE A 110 -24.70 -21.42 -34.98
CA ILE A 110 -24.25 -22.18 -33.80
C ILE A 110 -23.32 -21.32 -32.93
N PHE A 111 -22.34 -20.64 -33.55
CA PHE A 111 -21.43 -19.76 -32.82
C PHE A 111 -22.11 -18.51 -32.26
N GLN A 112 -23.09 -17.94 -32.95
CA GLN A 112 -23.85 -16.82 -32.41
C GLN A 112 -24.60 -17.21 -31.14
N GLU A 113 -25.25 -18.37 -31.13
CA GLU A 113 -25.95 -18.89 -29.95
C GLU A 113 -24.99 -19.15 -28.79
N LYS A 114 -23.85 -19.81 -29.07
CA LYS A 114 -22.79 -20.07 -28.08
C LYS A 114 -22.18 -18.78 -27.52
N THR A 115 -21.96 -17.77 -28.37
CA THR A 115 -21.44 -16.47 -27.94
C THR A 115 -22.45 -15.70 -27.12
N ARG A 116 -23.74 -15.80 -27.43
CA ARG A 116 -24.82 -15.12 -26.67
C ARG A 116 -24.93 -15.67 -25.25
N GLN A 117 -24.71 -16.98 -25.07
CA GLN A 117 -24.60 -17.60 -23.75
C GLN A 117 -23.39 -17.09 -22.96
N LEU A 118 -22.32 -16.65 -23.63
CA LEU A 118 -21.12 -16.04 -23.02
C LEU A 118 -21.20 -14.50 -22.93
N GLY A 119 -22.21 -13.88 -23.54
CA GLY A 119 -22.37 -12.42 -23.60
C GLY A 119 -23.14 -11.83 -22.41
N MET A 120 -23.70 -12.66 -21.52
CA MET A 120 -24.35 -12.21 -20.29
C MET A 120 -23.39 -11.93 -19.13
N LEU A 121 -22.08 -11.96 -19.37
CA LEU A 121 -21.09 -11.94 -18.30
C LEU A 121 -20.48 -10.55 -18.15
N SER A 122 -21.13 -9.77 -17.29
CA SER A 122 -20.62 -8.50 -16.75
C SER A 122 -20.06 -8.65 -15.32
N ASP A 123 -20.00 -9.88 -14.78
CA ASP A 123 -19.68 -10.14 -13.37
C ASP A 123 -18.29 -10.79 -13.16
N PRO A 124 -17.74 -10.78 -11.92
CA PRO A 124 -16.32 -10.93 -11.65
C PRO A 124 -15.81 -12.38 -11.54
N GLU A 125 -16.52 -13.38 -12.05
CA GLU A 125 -16.03 -14.77 -12.14
C GLU A 125 -15.00 -14.93 -13.29
N ARG A 126 -13.96 -14.09 -13.21
CA ARG A 126 -13.05 -13.74 -14.32
C ARG A 126 -12.21 -14.88 -14.87
N VAL A 127 -12.01 -15.97 -14.13
CA VAL A 127 -11.08 -17.03 -14.56
C VAL A 127 -11.80 -18.14 -15.31
N GLU A 128 -12.93 -18.62 -14.81
CA GLU A 128 -13.65 -19.74 -15.40
C GLU A 128 -14.33 -19.35 -16.72
N GLU A 129 -14.88 -18.14 -16.75
CA GLU A 129 -15.48 -17.55 -17.93
C GLU A 129 -14.44 -17.31 -19.03
N GLU A 130 -13.24 -16.87 -18.65
CA GLU A 130 -12.15 -16.66 -19.58
C GLU A 130 -11.71 -17.98 -20.24
N GLN A 131 -11.64 -19.07 -19.46
CA GLN A 131 -11.36 -20.40 -20.00
C GLN A 131 -12.46 -20.87 -20.96
N LYS A 132 -13.73 -20.56 -20.68
CA LYS A 132 -14.85 -20.85 -21.59
C LYS A 132 -14.69 -20.09 -22.92
N ILE A 133 -14.37 -18.81 -22.87
CA ILE A 133 -14.12 -17.99 -24.07
C ILE A 133 -12.92 -18.52 -24.86
N ALA A 134 -11.80 -18.81 -24.20
CA ALA A 134 -10.60 -19.35 -24.85
C ALA A 134 -10.87 -20.69 -25.57
N ARG A 135 -11.59 -21.61 -24.93
CA ARG A 135 -12.01 -22.88 -25.55
C ARG A 135 -12.86 -22.68 -26.80
N ASN A 136 -13.75 -21.69 -26.79
CA ASN A 136 -14.62 -21.39 -27.93
C ASN A 136 -13.86 -20.77 -29.11
N ILE A 137 -12.86 -19.93 -28.85
CA ILE A 137 -11.93 -19.44 -29.88
C ILE A 137 -11.13 -20.59 -30.48
N GLY A 138 -10.67 -21.55 -29.66
CA GLY A 138 -9.98 -22.75 -30.15
C GLY A 138 -10.86 -23.59 -31.09
N GLY A 139 -12.13 -23.79 -30.74
CA GLY A 139 -13.08 -24.49 -31.62
C GLY A 139 -13.32 -23.78 -32.96
N LEU A 140 -13.16 -22.47 -33.01
CA LEU A 140 -13.35 -21.68 -34.22
C LEU A 140 -12.18 -21.79 -35.21
N ILE A 141 -10.96 -22.01 -34.70
CA ILE A 141 -9.82 -22.35 -35.54
C ILE A 141 -10.05 -23.72 -36.20
N ALA A 142 -10.60 -24.69 -35.45
CA ALA A 142 -10.94 -26.00 -36.01
C ALA A 142 -12.02 -25.92 -37.10
N VAL A 143 -13.02 -25.05 -36.94
CA VAL A 143 -14.00 -24.81 -38.03
C VAL A 143 -13.33 -24.18 -39.25
N ALA A 144 -12.41 -23.24 -39.07
CA ALA A 144 -11.69 -22.66 -40.20
C ALA A 144 -10.81 -23.68 -40.97
N GLU A 145 -10.37 -24.77 -40.34
CA GLU A 145 -9.66 -25.85 -41.04
C GLU A 145 -10.57 -26.60 -42.03
N ALA A 146 -11.87 -26.69 -41.75
CA ALA A 146 -12.85 -27.29 -42.64
C ALA A 146 -13.20 -26.39 -43.86
N TYR A 147 -12.85 -25.10 -43.83
CA TYR A 147 -13.16 -24.13 -44.88
C TYR A 147 -11.90 -23.42 -45.39
N PRO A 148 -11.20 -23.98 -46.40
CA PRO A 148 -9.96 -23.40 -46.96
C PRO A 148 -10.10 -21.95 -47.44
N ASP A 149 -11.24 -21.60 -48.03
CA ASP A 149 -11.52 -20.25 -48.53
C ASP A 149 -11.63 -19.22 -47.39
N LEU A 150 -12.21 -19.62 -46.25
CA LEU A 150 -12.26 -18.80 -45.05
C LEU A 150 -10.86 -18.61 -44.45
N LYS A 151 -10.07 -19.70 -44.40
CA LYS A 151 -8.70 -19.68 -43.86
C LYS A 151 -7.78 -18.77 -44.66
N ALA A 152 -7.96 -18.70 -45.97
CA ALA A 152 -7.20 -17.82 -46.86
C ALA A 152 -7.72 -16.37 -46.90
N SER A 153 -8.90 -16.11 -46.33
CA SER A 153 -9.51 -14.77 -46.32
C SER A 153 -8.65 -13.78 -45.53
N SER A 154 -8.33 -12.64 -46.15
CA SER A 154 -7.54 -11.57 -45.50
C SER A 154 -8.20 -11.09 -44.20
N ASN A 155 -9.51 -10.92 -44.20
CA ASN A 155 -10.29 -10.49 -43.03
C ASN A 155 -10.19 -11.48 -41.86
N TYR A 156 -10.14 -12.79 -42.15
CA TYR A 156 -9.97 -13.82 -41.13
C TYR A 156 -8.55 -13.81 -40.56
N LEU A 157 -7.53 -13.73 -41.44
CA LEU A 157 -6.13 -13.67 -41.03
C LEU A 157 -5.82 -12.44 -40.17
N GLU A 158 -6.34 -11.26 -40.52
CA GLU A 158 -6.22 -10.04 -39.71
C GLU A 158 -6.84 -10.20 -38.32
N LEU A 159 -8.00 -10.86 -38.26
CA LEU A 159 -8.70 -11.09 -37.01
C LEU A 159 -8.00 -12.12 -36.14
N GLN A 160 -7.46 -13.19 -36.74
CA GLN A 160 -6.62 -14.17 -36.05
C GLN A 160 -5.37 -13.50 -35.47
N ASN A 161 -4.69 -12.65 -36.24
CA ASN A 161 -3.54 -11.89 -35.78
C ASN A 161 -3.91 -10.95 -34.62
N SER A 162 -5.06 -10.27 -34.70
CA SER A 162 -5.56 -9.41 -33.63
C SER A 162 -5.86 -10.20 -32.35
N LEU A 163 -6.48 -11.37 -32.47
CA LEU A 163 -6.75 -12.28 -31.34
C LEU A 163 -5.45 -12.78 -30.71
N ASN A 164 -4.47 -13.20 -31.51
CA ASN A 164 -3.16 -13.64 -31.02
C ASN A 164 -2.44 -12.52 -30.26
N LYS A 165 -2.49 -11.28 -30.77
CA LYS A 165 -1.91 -10.11 -30.11
C LYS A 165 -2.59 -9.84 -28.76
N ILE A 166 -3.92 -9.90 -28.72
CA ILE A 166 -4.67 -9.74 -27.47
C ILE A 166 -4.32 -10.84 -26.46
N GLU A 167 -4.15 -12.09 -26.91
CA GLU A 167 -3.76 -13.19 -26.02
C GLU A 167 -2.37 -12.96 -25.41
N GLN A 168 -1.41 -12.50 -26.22
CA GLN A 168 -0.10 -12.08 -25.73
C GLN A 168 -0.19 -10.92 -24.72
N ASP A 169 -1.06 -9.93 -24.99
CA ASP A 169 -1.29 -8.81 -24.08
C ASP A 169 -1.91 -9.28 -22.75
N ILE A 170 -2.84 -10.24 -22.77
CA ILE A 170 -3.43 -10.86 -21.57
C ILE A 170 -2.34 -11.57 -20.75
N GLN A 171 -1.51 -12.38 -21.40
CA GLN A 171 -0.42 -13.09 -20.72
C GLN A 171 0.57 -12.12 -20.09
N GLN A 172 0.96 -11.05 -20.79
CA GLN A 172 1.82 -10.02 -20.25
C GLN A 172 1.16 -9.25 -19.10
N ALA A 173 -0.13 -8.94 -19.18
CA ALA A 173 -0.87 -8.28 -18.12
C ALA A 173 -0.96 -9.16 -16.86
N ARG A 174 -1.22 -10.45 -17.01
CA ARG A 174 -1.20 -11.44 -15.91
C ARG A 174 0.18 -11.56 -15.27
N ASN A 175 1.24 -11.64 -16.07
CA ASN A 175 2.61 -11.69 -15.55
C ASN A 175 2.96 -10.42 -14.76
N ARG A 176 2.53 -9.25 -15.24
CA ARG A 176 2.71 -7.97 -14.52
C ARG A 176 1.93 -7.94 -13.21
N TYR A 177 0.66 -8.35 -13.22
CA TYR A 177 -0.16 -8.46 -12.00
C TYR A 177 0.48 -9.40 -10.97
N ASN A 178 0.87 -10.60 -11.38
CA ASN A 178 1.55 -11.57 -10.52
C ASN A 178 2.87 -11.02 -9.98
N GLY A 179 3.63 -10.28 -10.79
CA GLY A 179 4.86 -9.61 -10.36
C GLY A 179 4.63 -8.53 -9.31
N TYR A 180 3.52 -7.77 -9.39
CA TYR A 180 3.17 -6.78 -8.37
C TYR A 180 2.66 -7.43 -7.08
N ILE A 181 1.87 -8.50 -7.18
CA ILE A 181 1.45 -9.29 -6.02
C ILE A 181 2.65 -9.90 -5.32
N ALA A 182 3.59 -10.50 -6.06
CA ALA A 182 4.82 -11.06 -5.48
C ALA A 182 5.62 -10.00 -4.71
N ARG A 183 5.83 -8.81 -5.31
CA ARG A 183 6.52 -7.70 -4.64
C ARG A 183 5.76 -7.16 -3.44
N PHE A 184 4.43 -7.13 -3.49
CA PHE A 184 3.60 -6.71 -2.37
C PHE A 184 3.74 -7.70 -1.21
N ASN A 185 3.69 -9.01 -1.49
CA ASN A 185 3.90 -10.06 -0.49
C ASN A 185 5.29 -9.97 0.13
N THR A 186 6.35 -9.77 -0.67
CA THR A 186 7.72 -9.55 -0.16
C THR A 186 7.88 -8.29 0.69
N LEU A 187 6.98 -7.29 0.59
CA LEU A 187 6.99 -6.15 1.51
C LEU A 187 6.28 -6.44 2.82
N VAL A 188 5.33 -7.39 2.81
CA VAL A 188 4.57 -7.81 3.99
C VAL A 188 5.41 -8.77 4.84
N ASP A 189 6.15 -9.68 4.20
CA ASP A 189 7.11 -10.60 4.83
C ASP A 189 8.35 -9.86 5.39
#